data_AF-A0AAW2A5X5-F1
#
_entry.id   AF-A0AAW2A5X5-F1
#
_cell.length_a   1.000
_cell.length_b   1.000
_cell.length_c   1.000
_cell.angle_alpha   90.00
_cell.angle_beta   90.00
_cell.angle_gamma   90.00
#
_symmetry.space_group_name_H-M   'P 1'
#
loop_
_entity.id
_entity.type
_entity.pdbx_description
1 polymer ?
#
loop_
_entity_poly.entity_id
_entity_poly.type
_entity_poly.pdbx_seq_one_letter_code
_entity_poly.pdbx_strand_id
1 'polypeptide(L)'
;MIMPRLFFILVFQALTSLQITAEEECQIAEVSKLKEEIRTLKNKLLIGEWKVMHLRAHRRFRLVPNLELSLEDKTSENNTEPSPTLPSTGGSLLVHDKDCSELYDRLKPRSGFYRIKPKPSFEPFLVYCDMDDGGGWTVIQKRINGKVDFDRKWEDYKNGFGNFQSSKDEFWLGNDHIHALLNDGEHTMKIELMDWKGGRSYAMYDNFRVSDEKDKYRLHYGMYSGQAGDALSGGANMVEQWSASHNGMQFSTRDQDHDRYLQGSCAVENRGGWWYNRCHAANLNGRFYRGGEYKSKYDNGVVWGTWRGLWYSLRHTAMKVRPSSYMDNVGSGGGPIE
;
A
#
# COMPACT_ATOMS: atom_id res chain seq x y z
N MET A 1 -31.17 49.89 -70.06
CA MET A 1 -32.23 49.41 -69.15
C MET A 1 -31.71 48.18 -68.41
N ILE A 2 -31.27 48.37 -67.16
CA ILE A 2 -31.25 47.41 -66.03
C ILE A 2 -30.56 46.02 -66.22
N MET A 3 -29.29 45.98 -65.79
CA MET A 3 -28.62 45.07 -64.80
C MET A 3 -28.63 43.51 -64.89
N PRO A 4 -27.63 42.83 -64.28
CA PRO A 4 -26.95 41.65 -64.81
C PRO A 4 -27.36 40.33 -64.11
N ARG A 5 -26.98 39.18 -64.68
CA ARG A 5 -27.02 37.89 -63.97
C ARG A 5 -25.61 37.34 -63.79
N LEU A 6 -25.14 37.41 -62.54
CA LEU A 6 -23.98 36.66 -62.04
C LEU A 6 -24.28 35.17 -62.10
N PHE A 7 -23.36 34.39 -62.67
CA PHE A 7 -23.27 32.95 -62.46
C PHE A 7 -22.54 32.69 -61.14
N PHE A 8 -23.26 32.22 -60.13
CA PHE A 8 -22.68 31.60 -58.94
C PHE A 8 -22.82 30.08 -59.10
N ILE A 9 -21.70 29.39 -59.28
CA ILE A 9 -21.64 27.93 -59.23
C ILE A 9 -21.60 27.54 -57.75
N LEU A 10 -22.70 26.99 -57.25
CA LEU A 10 -22.78 26.35 -55.93
C LEU A 10 -22.17 24.95 -56.03
N VAL A 11 -21.01 24.76 -55.42
CA VAL A 11 -20.42 23.44 -55.18
C VAL A 11 -21.17 22.82 -53.99
N PHE A 12 -22.04 21.86 -54.26
CA PHE A 12 -22.57 20.96 -53.22
C PHE A 12 -21.54 19.86 -52.96
N GLN A 13 -20.78 19.96 -51.86
CA GLN A 13 -20.11 18.80 -51.29
C GLN A 13 -21.15 17.98 -50.54
N ALA A 14 -21.45 16.78 -51.03
CA ALA A 14 -22.23 15.79 -50.29
C ALA A 14 -21.34 15.18 -49.20
N LEU A 15 -21.57 15.56 -47.93
CA LEU A 15 -21.16 14.74 -46.79
C LEU A 15 -22.15 13.58 -46.66
N THR A 16 -21.74 12.38 -47.08
CA THR A 16 -22.42 11.15 -46.63
C THR A 16 -21.93 10.84 -45.22
N SER A 17 -22.72 11.21 -44.21
CA SER A 17 -22.56 10.66 -42.86
C SER A 17 -22.89 9.17 -42.91
N LEU A 18 -21.92 8.32 -42.59
CA LEU A 18 -22.17 6.90 -42.28
C LEU A 18 -23.00 6.88 -40.98
N GLN A 19 -24.32 6.80 -41.10
CA GLN A 19 -25.19 6.55 -39.96
C GLN A 19 -25.20 5.04 -39.72
N ILE A 20 -24.62 4.63 -38.59
CA ILE A 20 -24.68 3.25 -38.10
C ILE A 20 -26.15 2.92 -37.87
N THR A 21 -26.60 1.82 -38.46
CA THR A 21 -28.00 1.39 -38.33
C THR A 21 -28.26 0.87 -36.92
N ALA A 22 -29.49 1.00 -36.41
CA ALA A 22 -29.85 0.53 -35.07
C ALA A 22 -29.58 -0.98 -34.86
N GLU A 23 -29.51 -1.74 -35.96
CA GLU A 23 -29.17 -3.16 -35.99
C GLU A 23 -27.66 -3.40 -35.74
N GLU A 24 -26.80 -2.54 -36.27
CA GLU A 24 -25.34 -2.57 -36.05
C GLU A 24 -24.96 -2.09 -34.63
N GLU A 25 -25.66 -1.11 -34.07
CA GLU A 25 -25.46 -0.69 -32.67
C GLU A 25 -25.81 -1.81 -31.67
N CYS A 26 -26.87 -2.57 -31.96
CA CYS A 26 -27.27 -3.73 -31.15
C CYS A 26 -26.21 -4.85 -31.20
N GLN A 27 -25.66 -5.13 -32.39
CA GLN A 27 -24.58 -6.11 -32.55
C GLN A 27 -23.29 -5.69 -31.84
N ILE A 28 -22.93 -4.39 -31.86
CA ILE A 28 -21.76 -3.87 -31.14
C ILE A 28 -21.93 -4.04 -29.62
N ALA A 29 -23.12 -3.79 -29.09
CA ALA A 29 -23.43 -3.98 -27.66
C ALA A 29 -23.38 -5.46 -27.25
N GLU A 30 -23.83 -6.37 -28.11
CA GLU A 30 -23.76 -7.82 -27.86
C GLU A 30 -22.31 -8.32 -27.88
N VAL A 31 -21.50 -7.84 -28.83
CA VAL A 31 -20.06 -8.14 -28.89
C VAL A 31 -19.31 -7.57 -27.69
N SER A 32 -19.65 -6.38 -27.20
CA SER A 32 -19.01 -5.83 -25.99
C SER A 32 -19.36 -6.65 -24.75
N LYS A 33 -20.61 -7.10 -24.65
CA LYS A 33 -21.05 -7.99 -23.55
C LYS A 33 -20.31 -9.32 -23.58
N LEU A 34 -20.20 -9.94 -24.76
CA LEU A 34 -19.44 -11.18 -24.94
C LEU A 34 -17.95 -11.02 -24.60
N LYS A 35 -17.32 -9.89 -24.94
CA LYS A 35 -15.93 -9.60 -24.56
C LYS A 35 -15.75 -9.56 -23.04
N GLU A 36 -16.71 -8.98 -22.32
CA GLU A 36 -16.65 -8.87 -20.86
C GLU A 36 -16.98 -10.17 -20.14
N GLU A 37 -17.85 -11.00 -20.73
CA GLU A 37 -18.05 -12.38 -20.28
C GLU A 37 -16.78 -13.23 -20.50
N ILE A 38 -16.12 -13.13 -21.65
CA ILE A 38 -14.84 -13.82 -21.92
C ILE A 38 -13.76 -13.37 -20.92
N ARG A 39 -13.68 -12.08 -20.64
CA ARG A 39 -12.74 -11.53 -19.65
C ARG A 39 -13.01 -12.09 -18.26
N THR A 40 -14.29 -12.16 -17.87
CA THR A 40 -14.72 -12.73 -16.59
C THR A 40 -14.40 -14.23 -16.50
N LEU A 41 -14.64 -14.98 -17.56
CA LEU A 41 -14.35 -16.42 -17.63
C LEU A 41 -12.84 -16.70 -17.58
N LYS A 42 -12.01 -15.90 -18.27
CA LYS A 42 -10.55 -15.99 -18.19
C LYS A 42 -10.04 -15.76 -16.76
N ASN A 43 -10.57 -14.75 -16.07
CA ASN A 43 -10.21 -14.49 -14.67
C ASN A 43 -10.62 -15.66 -13.75
N LYS A 44 -11.81 -16.24 -13.95
CA LYS A 44 -12.26 -17.42 -13.19
C LYS A 44 -11.38 -18.64 -13.45
N LEU A 45 -10.96 -18.86 -14.69
CA LEU A 45 -10.07 -19.94 -15.07
C LEU A 45 -8.70 -19.80 -14.36
N LEU A 46 -8.10 -18.61 -14.42
CA LEU A 46 -6.82 -18.31 -13.77
C LEU A 46 -6.87 -18.53 -12.25
N ILE A 47 -7.95 -18.11 -11.59
CA ILE A 47 -8.19 -18.36 -10.16
C ILE A 47 -8.33 -19.86 -9.88
N GLY A 48 -9.02 -20.59 -10.76
CA GLY A 48 -9.15 -22.04 -10.67
C GLY A 48 -7.81 -22.75 -10.77
N GLU A 49 -6.97 -22.36 -11.73
CA GLU A 49 -5.61 -22.88 -11.92
C GLU A 49 -4.75 -22.64 -10.68
N TRP A 50 -4.78 -21.42 -10.13
CA TRP A 50 -4.10 -21.07 -8.88
C TRP A 50 -4.56 -21.92 -7.70
N LYS A 51 -5.87 -22.12 -7.54
CA LYS A 51 -6.42 -22.98 -6.48
C LYS A 51 -5.97 -24.43 -6.61
N VAL A 52 -5.96 -24.96 -7.83
CA VAL A 52 -5.48 -26.34 -8.09
C VAL A 52 -3.99 -26.45 -7.81
N MET A 53 -3.18 -25.48 -8.23
CA MET A 53 -1.74 -25.43 -7.93
C MET A 53 -1.48 -25.37 -6.43
N HIS A 54 -2.21 -24.49 -5.72
CA HIS A 54 -2.14 -24.37 -4.26
C HIS A 54 -2.53 -25.69 -3.57
N LEU A 55 -3.65 -26.30 -3.95
CA LEU A 55 -4.10 -27.58 -3.37
C LEU A 55 -3.15 -28.74 -3.66
N ARG A 56 -2.49 -28.76 -4.83
CA ARG A 56 -1.45 -29.75 -5.16
C ARG A 56 -0.19 -29.56 -4.32
N ALA A 57 0.21 -28.32 -4.08
CA ALA A 57 1.39 -27.98 -3.28
C ALA A 57 1.20 -28.24 -1.78
N HIS A 58 -0.04 -28.15 -1.27
CA HIS A 58 -0.33 -28.19 0.18
C HIS A 58 -1.00 -29.50 0.65
N ARG A 59 -1.01 -30.56 -0.18
CA ARG A 59 -1.70 -31.83 0.13
C ARG A 59 -0.95 -32.79 1.05
N ARG A 60 -0.01 -32.31 1.87
CA ARG A 60 0.67 -33.12 2.91
C ARG A 60 0.86 -32.33 4.20
N PHE A 61 -0.12 -32.41 5.09
CA PHE A 61 0.10 -32.24 6.52
C PHE A 61 -0.46 -33.46 7.26
N ARG A 62 0.44 -34.25 7.86
CA ARG A 62 0.14 -35.23 8.90
C ARG A 62 -0.14 -34.46 10.19
N LEU A 63 -1.18 -34.88 10.94
CA LEU A 63 -1.34 -34.50 12.34
C LEU A 63 -0.19 -35.09 13.17
N VAL A 64 0.38 -34.28 14.07
CA VAL A 64 1.09 -34.78 15.25
C VAL A 64 0.49 -34.09 16.49
N PRO A 65 0.08 -34.84 17.53
CA PRO A 65 -0.52 -34.28 18.74
C PRO A 65 0.52 -33.98 19.84
N ASN A 66 0.18 -32.97 20.66
CA ASN A 66 0.60 -32.65 22.03
C ASN A 66 2.09 -32.67 22.39
N LEU A 67 2.58 -31.52 22.88
CA LEU A 67 3.72 -31.46 23.82
C LEU A 67 3.42 -30.45 24.93
N GLU A 68 3.38 -30.95 26.16
CA GLU A 68 3.17 -30.21 27.40
C GLU A 68 4.34 -29.26 27.73
N LEU A 69 4.02 -28.10 28.30
CA LEU A 69 4.98 -27.19 28.93
C LEU A 69 5.09 -27.53 30.42
N SER A 70 6.31 -27.78 30.92
CA SER A 70 6.62 -27.72 32.35
C SER A 70 7.36 -26.43 32.69
N LEU A 71 6.93 -25.81 33.80
CA LEU A 71 7.53 -24.65 34.45
C LEU A 71 8.52 -25.12 35.51
N GLU A 72 9.69 -24.50 35.60
CA GLU A 72 10.42 -24.43 36.87
C GLU A 72 10.91 -23.00 37.16
N ASP A 73 10.64 -22.62 38.40
CA ASP A 73 10.85 -21.34 39.06
C ASP A 73 12.15 -21.39 39.86
N LYS A 74 12.99 -20.34 39.79
CA LYS A 74 13.91 -19.96 40.88
C LYS A 74 14.07 -18.44 40.93
N THR A 75 13.71 -17.91 42.08
CA THR A 75 13.80 -16.53 42.55
C THR A 75 15.19 -16.20 43.13
N SER A 76 15.61 -14.94 42.99
CA SER A 76 16.04 -14.02 44.08
C SER A 76 16.94 -12.87 43.59
N GLU A 77 16.80 -11.74 44.27
CA GLU A 77 17.11 -10.36 43.89
C GLU A 77 18.60 -9.95 44.07
N ASN A 78 19.04 -8.93 43.32
CA ASN A 78 19.65 -7.73 43.91
C ASN A 78 19.85 -6.58 42.90
N ASN A 79 19.66 -5.37 43.41
CA ASN A 79 19.66 -4.07 42.73
C ASN A 79 21.06 -3.63 42.23
N THR A 80 21.13 -2.97 41.06
CA THR A 80 21.80 -1.67 40.75
C THR A 80 21.66 -1.40 39.24
N GLU A 81 21.28 -0.19 38.82
CA GLU A 81 21.07 0.22 37.41
C GLU A 81 22.27 -0.04 36.49
N PRO A 82 22.00 -0.24 35.19
CA PRO A 82 22.64 0.63 34.21
C PRO A 82 21.65 1.25 33.22
N SER A 83 21.91 2.51 32.89
CA SER A 83 21.33 3.29 31.78
C SER A 83 21.15 2.45 30.50
N PRO A 84 20.14 2.75 29.66
CA PRO A 84 20.00 2.08 28.37
C PRO A 84 21.08 2.60 27.41
N THR A 85 22.25 1.98 27.46
CA THR A 85 23.25 2.06 26.39
C THR A 85 22.66 1.42 25.14
N LEU A 86 22.58 2.22 24.07
CA LEU A 86 22.43 1.74 22.70
C LEU A 86 23.41 0.58 22.45
N PRO A 87 23.01 -0.46 21.70
CA PRO A 87 23.92 -1.56 21.39
C PRO A 87 25.20 -1.02 20.75
N SER A 88 26.32 -1.26 21.41
CA SER A 88 27.66 -0.94 20.95
C SER A 88 27.92 -1.64 19.63
N THR A 89 27.97 -0.88 18.53
CA THR A 89 28.47 -1.35 17.24
C THR A 89 30.00 -1.38 17.27
N GLY A 90 30.55 -2.35 18.00
CA GLY A 90 31.94 -2.74 17.89
C GLY A 90 32.15 -3.62 16.65
N GLY A 91 32.39 -2.99 15.51
CA GLY A 91 32.76 -3.67 14.26
C GLY A 91 32.24 -2.95 13.02
N SER A 92 33.13 -2.16 12.38
CA SER A 92 33.01 -1.54 11.04
C SER A 92 31.62 -1.59 10.37
N LEU A 93 30.73 -0.66 10.73
CA LEU A 93 29.33 -0.64 10.28
C LEU A 93 29.19 0.00 8.88
N LEU A 94 29.81 -0.58 7.86
CA LEU A 94 29.47 -0.23 6.49
C LEU A 94 28.10 -0.86 6.18
N VAL A 95 27.06 -0.02 6.16
CA VAL A 95 25.70 -0.41 5.80
C VAL A 95 25.64 -0.52 4.27
N HIS A 96 25.51 -1.73 3.77
CA HIS A 96 25.42 -2.03 2.34
C HIS A 96 24.06 -2.58 1.91
N ASP A 97 23.27 -3.14 2.84
CA ASP A 97 21.99 -3.75 2.50
C ASP A 97 21.02 -2.67 2.00
N LYS A 98 20.47 -2.86 0.81
CA LYS A 98 19.57 -1.89 0.20
C LYS A 98 18.25 -1.78 0.95
N ASP A 99 17.77 -2.90 1.46
CA ASP A 99 16.50 -3.01 2.17
C ASP A 99 16.54 -4.17 3.19
N CYS A 100 15.42 -4.38 3.88
CA CYS A 100 15.30 -5.47 4.86
C CYS A 100 15.39 -6.86 4.23
N SER A 101 15.11 -7.03 2.93
CA SER A 101 15.15 -8.32 2.25
C SER A 101 16.57 -8.79 2.02
N GLU A 102 17.47 -7.91 1.55
CA GLU A 102 18.90 -8.20 1.42
C GLU A 102 19.52 -8.50 2.80
N LEU A 103 19.16 -7.70 3.82
CA LEU A 103 19.58 -7.93 5.20
C LEU A 103 19.12 -9.29 5.72
N TYR A 104 17.87 -9.67 5.45
CA TYR A 104 17.31 -10.94 5.88
C TYR A 104 17.97 -12.12 5.17
N ASP A 105 18.27 -12.02 3.88
CA ASP A 105 18.99 -13.07 3.16
C ASP A 105 20.42 -13.27 3.67
N ARG A 106 21.07 -12.18 4.07
CA ARG A 106 22.45 -12.23 4.58
C ARG A 106 22.55 -12.76 6.02
N LEU A 107 21.67 -12.31 6.92
CA LEU A 107 21.82 -12.55 8.37
C LEU A 107 20.65 -13.30 9.03
N LYS A 108 19.50 -13.40 8.36
CA LYS A 108 18.22 -13.89 8.93
C LYS A 108 17.94 -13.35 10.35
N PRO A 109 18.05 -12.02 10.58
CA PRO A 109 17.93 -11.47 11.92
C PRO A 109 16.45 -11.43 12.38
N ARG A 110 16.22 -11.16 13.66
CA ARG A 110 14.86 -10.98 14.22
C ARG A 110 14.27 -9.62 13.80
N SER A 111 12.95 -9.48 13.86
CA SER A 111 12.26 -8.21 13.63
C SER A 111 12.79 -7.11 14.54
N GLY A 112 13.03 -5.92 13.99
CA GLY A 112 13.68 -4.84 14.72
C GLY A 112 14.06 -3.66 13.83
N PHE A 113 14.66 -2.64 14.45
CA PHE A 113 15.19 -1.50 13.71
C PHE A 113 16.60 -1.77 13.20
N TYR A 114 16.82 -1.52 11.91
CA TYR A 114 18.10 -1.71 11.24
C TYR A 114 18.39 -0.53 10.32
N ARG A 115 19.67 -0.25 10.09
CA ARG A 115 20.06 0.73 9.07
C ARG A 115 20.15 0.03 7.73
N ILE A 116 19.62 0.68 6.70
CA ILE A 116 19.71 0.25 5.30
C ILE A 116 20.23 1.40 4.45
N LYS A 117 20.73 1.07 3.25
CA LYS A 117 21.25 2.04 2.29
C LYS A 117 20.77 1.67 0.88
N PRO A 118 19.55 2.10 0.47
CA PRO A 118 18.94 1.70 -0.80
C PRO A 118 19.79 2.03 -2.03
N LYS A 119 20.55 3.12 -1.97
CA LYS A 119 21.40 3.60 -3.07
C LYS A 119 22.77 4.02 -2.55
N PRO A 120 23.86 3.80 -3.32
CA PRO A 120 25.22 4.21 -2.94
C PRO A 120 25.35 5.71 -2.59
N SER A 121 24.57 6.55 -3.27
CA SER A 121 24.58 8.02 -3.12
C SER A 121 23.75 8.54 -1.94
N PHE A 122 23.01 7.69 -1.23
CA PHE A 122 22.18 8.09 -0.10
C PHE A 122 22.88 7.78 1.23
N GLU A 123 22.59 8.60 2.24
CA GLU A 123 22.99 8.28 3.61
C GLU A 123 22.15 7.12 4.16
N PRO A 124 22.74 6.18 4.93
CA PRO A 124 21.98 5.11 5.55
C PRO A 124 20.96 5.65 6.56
N PHE A 125 19.73 5.17 6.48
CA PHE A 125 18.64 5.54 7.40
C PHE A 125 18.06 4.32 8.11
N LEU A 126 17.37 4.58 9.23
CA LEU A 126 16.82 3.56 10.11
C LEU A 126 15.42 3.13 9.63
N VAL A 127 15.19 1.83 9.53
CA VAL A 127 13.89 1.24 9.17
C VAL A 127 13.52 0.14 10.15
N TYR A 128 12.23 -0.10 10.32
CA TYR A 128 11.78 -1.32 10.99
C TYR A 128 11.68 -2.45 9.96
N CYS A 129 12.47 -3.49 10.16
CA CYS A 129 12.36 -4.72 9.40
C CYS A 129 11.44 -5.70 10.11
N ASP A 130 10.35 -6.08 9.45
CA ASP A 130 9.48 -7.16 9.87
C ASP A 130 9.97 -8.47 9.24
N MET A 131 10.51 -9.33 10.08
CA MET A 131 11.12 -10.60 9.70
C MET A 131 10.23 -11.80 10.04
N ASP A 132 9.10 -11.57 10.72
CA ASP A 132 8.22 -12.63 11.21
C ASP A 132 7.16 -13.03 10.16
N ASP A 133 6.88 -12.16 9.19
CA ASP A 133 5.92 -12.37 8.10
C ASP A 133 6.58 -12.88 6.81
N GLY A 134 7.29 -14.02 6.90
CA GLY A 134 8.04 -14.59 5.76
C GLY A 134 9.38 -13.90 5.48
N GLY A 135 9.77 -12.94 6.31
CA GLY A 135 11.08 -12.28 6.21
C GLY A 135 11.14 -11.12 5.22
N GLY A 136 12.04 -10.18 5.51
CA GLY A 136 12.49 -9.20 4.52
C GLY A 136 11.56 -8.02 4.25
N TRP A 137 10.57 -7.75 5.09
CA TRP A 137 9.67 -6.62 4.90
C TRP A 137 10.24 -5.33 5.49
N THR A 138 10.27 -4.26 4.69
CA THR A 138 10.62 -2.91 5.16
C THR A 138 9.33 -2.16 5.48
N VAL A 139 9.10 -1.82 6.75
CA VAL A 139 7.90 -1.08 7.17
C VAL A 139 8.08 0.42 6.90
N ILE A 140 7.14 1.01 6.15
CA ILE A 140 7.18 2.42 5.73
C ILE A 140 6.18 3.30 6.50
N GLN A 141 5.14 2.70 7.08
CA GLN A 141 4.16 3.38 7.92
C GLN A 141 3.67 2.44 9.01
N LYS A 142 3.45 2.98 10.21
CA LYS A 142 2.85 2.21 11.31
C LYS A 142 1.97 3.08 12.22
N ARG A 143 0.74 2.61 12.48
CA ARG A 143 -0.18 3.12 13.53
C ARG A 143 -0.54 2.00 14.49
N ILE A 144 -0.55 2.25 15.80
CA ILE A 144 -0.84 1.25 16.83
C ILE A 144 -1.41 1.83 18.13
N ASN A 145 -1.08 3.07 18.48
CA ASN A 145 -1.38 3.62 19.79
C ASN A 145 -1.81 5.10 19.80
N GLY A 146 -1.75 5.80 18.68
CA GLY A 146 -2.13 7.21 18.53
C GLY A 146 -1.24 8.19 19.31
N LYS A 147 0.03 7.84 19.58
CA LYS A 147 0.98 8.73 20.28
C LYS A 147 1.64 9.75 19.36
N VAL A 148 1.71 9.46 18.07
CA VAL A 148 2.31 10.35 17.08
C VAL A 148 1.21 11.08 16.32
N ASP A 149 1.35 12.40 16.23
CA ASP A 149 0.49 13.24 15.42
C ASP A 149 0.90 13.15 13.94
N PHE A 150 -0.07 12.83 13.08
CA PHE A 150 0.08 12.71 11.63
C PHE A 150 -0.53 13.91 10.88
N ASP A 151 -1.16 14.88 11.55
CA ASP A 151 -1.56 16.17 10.94
C ASP A 151 -0.32 17.08 10.80
N ARG A 152 0.55 16.70 9.85
CA ARG A 152 1.88 17.26 9.63
C ARG A 152 1.98 18.02 8.31
N LYS A 153 3.01 18.85 8.21
CA LYS A 153 3.28 19.64 6.99
C LYS A 153 4.03 18.83 5.93
N TRP A 154 4.12 19.34 4.72
CA TRP A 154 4.86 18.73 3.62
C TRP A 154 6.28 18.28 4.01
N GLU A 155 7.04 19.19 4.63
CA GLU A 155 8.44 18.94 4.99
C GLU A 155 8.60 17.79 5.99
N ASP A 156 7.65 17.64 6.92
CA ASP A 156 7.65 16.52 7.87
C ASP A 156 7.39 15.19 7.13
N TYR A 157 6.42 15.17 6.20
CA TYR A 157 6.09 13.97 5.41
C TYR A 157 7.20 13.59 4.43
N LYS A 158 7.92 14.58 3.90
CA LYS A 158 9.11 14.39 3.08
C LYS A 158 10.23 13.70 3.84
N ASN A 159 10.61 14.25 5.00
CA ASN A 159 11.75 13.76 5.78
C ASN A 159 11.42 12.53 6.64
N GLY A 160 10.16 12.35 7.00
CA GLY A 160 9.70 11.33 7.94
C GLY A 160 9.58 11.84 9.37
N PHE A 161 8.74 11.18 10.16
CA PHE A 161 8.48 11.54 11.54
C PHE A 161 7.99 10.34 12.36
N GLY A 162 8.00 10.50 13.68
CA GLY A 162 7.58 9.47 14.63
C GLY A 162 8.76 8.95 15.44
N ASN A 163 8.59 7.79 16.05
CA ASN A 163 9.59 7.17 16.92
C ASN A 163 10.13 5.89 16.27
N PHE A 164 11.43 5.65 16.44
CA PHE A 164 12.14 4.51 15.86
C PHE A 164 12.93 3.74 16.94
N GLN A 165 12.37 3.61 18.14
CA GLN A 165 13.04 3.04 19.30
C GLN A 165 12.46 1.68 19.69
N SER A 166 11.16 1.49 19.51
CA SER A 166 10.43 0.30 19.94
C SER A 166 9.50 -0.23 18.85
N SER A 167 9.25 -1.54 18.86
CA SER A 167 8.25 -2.17 17.98
C SER A 167 6.82 -1.63 18.19
N LYS A 168 6.57 -0.90 19.28
CA LYS A 168 5.28 -0.25 19.58
C LYS A 168 5.19 1.19 19.10
N ASP A 169 6.20 1.68 18.39
CA ASP A 169 6.22 3.04 17.90
C ASP A 169 5.39 3.22 16.63
N GLU A 170 4.98 4.47 16.43
CA GLU A 170 4.30 4.94 15.23
C GLU A 170 5.24 5.84 14.46
N PHE A 171 5.21 5.72 13.14
CA PHE A 171 6.04 6.55 12.28
C PHE A 171 5.51 6.58 10.84
N TRP A 172 5.98 7.60 10.14
CA TRP A 172 6.01 7.69 8.69
C TRP A 172 7.48 7.77 8.28
N LEU A 173 7.95 6.87 7.42
CA LEU A 173 9.37 6.75 7.08
C LEU A 173 9.94 7.99 6.39
N GLY A 174 9.10 8.74 5.67
CA GLY A 174 9.49 9.89 4.86
C GLY A 174 9.38 9.59 3.37
N ASN A 175 8.76 10.49 2.61
CA ASN A 175 8.51 10.28 1.20
C ASN A 175 9.80 10.15 0.39
N ASP A 176 10.87 10.86 0.76
CA ASP A 176 12.17 10.73 0.09
C ASP A 176 12.79 9.34 0.31
N HIS A 177 12.71 8.81 1.54
CA HIS A 177 13.16 7.46 1.86
C HIS A 177 12.32 6.39 1.15
N ILE A 178 10.99 6.57 1.12
CA ILE A 178 10.06 5.66 0.43
C ILE A 178 10.33 5.66 -1.08
N HIS A 179 10.51 6.83 -1.70
CA HIS A 179 10.89 6.91 -3.10
C HIS A 179 12.25 6.24 -3.35
N ALA A 180 13.25 6.50 -2.52
CA ALA A 180 14.58 5.91 -2.67
C ALA A 180 14.56 4.38 -2.62
N LEU A 181 13.70 3.79 -1.77
CA LEU A 181 13.45 2.36 -1.68
C LEU A 181 12.79 1.80 -2.94
N LEU A 182 11.74 2.47 -3.43
CA LEU A 182 10.85 1.91 -4.46
C LEU A 182 11.24 2.24 -5.89
N ASN A 183 12.22 3.12 -6.09
CA ASN A 183 12.60 3.61 -7.41
C ASN A 183 13.40 2.59 -8.24
N ASP A 184 13.87 1.49 -7.64
CA ASP A 184 14.59 0.44 -8.37
C ASP A 184 13.84 -0.90 -8.26
N GLY A 185 13.67 -1.61 -9.37
CA GLY A 185 12.93 -2.87 -9.41
C GLY A 185 11.43 -2.76 -9.10
N GLU A 186 10.77 -3.91 -9.12
CA GLU A 186 9.35 -4.02 -8.77
C GLU A 186 9.21 -4.38 -7.30
N HIS A 187 8.28 -3.72 -6.62
CA HIS A 187 8.01 -3.92 -5.21
C HIS A 187 6.56 -4.32 -5.00
N THR A 188 6.35 -5.22 -4.04
CA THR A 188 5.03 -5.53 -3.52
C THR A 188 4.82 -4.78 -2.21
N MET A 189 3.68 -4.11 -2.08
CA MET A 189 3.24 -3.52 -0.82
C MET A 189 2.23 -4.44 -0.15
N LYS A 190 2.39 -4.68 1.15
CA LYS A 190 1.39 -5.28 2.03
C LYS A 190 0.93 -4.24 3.06
N ILE A 191 -0.37 -4.11 3.20
CA ILE A 191 -1.04 -3.30 4.21
C ILE A 191 -1.73 -4.25 5.17
N GLU A 192 -1.34 -4.19 6.44
CA GLU A 192 -1.95 -4.98 7.51
C GLU A 192 -2.87 -4.11 8.34
N LEU A 193 -4.06 -4.63 8.66
CA LEU A 193 -5.13 -3.90 9.32
C LEU A 193 -5.66 -4.71 10.51
N MET A 194 -5.95 -4.03 11.62
CA MET A 194 -6.62 -4.61 12.78
C MET A 194 -7.70 -3.68 13.32
N ASP A 195 -8.87 -4.25 13.63
CA ASP A 195 -9.95 -3.54 14.30
C ASP A 195 -9.79 -3.59 15.84
N TRP A 196 -10.72 -2.96 16.57
CA TRP A 196 -10.68 -2.93 18.04
C TRP A 196 -11.17 -4.24 18.68
N LYS A 197 -11.81 -5.13 17.92
CA LYS A 197 -12.25 -6.46 18.34
C LYS A 197 -11.19 -7.54 18.10
N GLY A 198 -10.03 -7.17 17.54
CA GLY A 198 -8.93 -8.08 17.21
C GLY A 198 -9.07 -8.77 15.85
N GLY A 199 -10.11 -8.46 15.08
CA GLY A 199 -10.23 -8.89 13.69
C GLY A 199 -9.10 -8.30 12.86
N ARG A 200 -8.51 -9.13 11.99
CA ARG A 200 -7.40 -8.75 11.11
C ARG A 200 -7.82 -8.87 9.66
N SER A 201 -7.25 -8.02 8.82
CA SER A 201 -7.33 -8.15 7.36
C SER A 201 -6.07 -7.58 6.73
N TYR A 202 -5.89 -7.82 5.44
CA TYR A 202 -4.77 -7.27 4.69
C TYR A 202 -5.14 -6.95 3.25
N ALA A 203 -4.40 -6.02 2.67
CA ALA A 203 -4.41 -5.69 1.25
C ALA A 203 -2.98 -5.78 0.72
N MET A 204 -2.82 -6.30 -0.48
CA MET A 204 -1.55 -6.40 -1.18
C MET A 204 -1.69 -5.78 -2.56
N TYR A 205 -0.65 -5.08 -2.98
CA TYR A 205 -0.57 -4.43 -4.27
C TYR A 205 0.79 -4.71 -4.89
N ASP A 206 0.80 -5.24 -6.10
CA ASP A 206 2.03 -5.38 -6.87
C ASP A 206 2.47 -4.04 -7.47
N ASN A 207 3.70 -4.03 -8.00
CA ASN A 207 4.30 -2.89 -8.69
C ASN A 207 4.08 -1.55 -7.99
N PHE A 208 4.21 -1.54 -6.66
CA PHE A 208 4.02 -0.36 -5.83
C PHE A 208 5.20 0.60 -6.01
N ARG A 209 4.91 1.83 -6.42
CA ARG A 209 5.91 2.88 -6.68
C ARG A 209 5.43 4.23 -6.16
N VAL A 210 6.39 5.03 -5.74
CA VAL A 210 6.18 6.42 -5.33
C VAL A 210 7.16 7.26 -6.14
N SER A 211 6.66 8.23 -6.91
CA SER A 211 7.50 9.15 -7.70
C SER A 211 8.34 10.07 -6.81
N ASP A 212 9.22 10.86 -7.42
CA ASP A 212 10.02 11.87 -6.70
C ASP A 212 9.19 13.09 -6.27
N GLU A 213 9.84 14.04 -5.58
CA GLU A 213 9.20 15.29 -5.15
C GLU A 213 8.76 16.18 -6.33
N LYS A 214 9.44 16.08 -7.48
CA LYS A 214 9.10 16.86 -8.68
C LYS A 214 7.68 16.50 -9.14
N ASP A 215 7.35 15.22 -9.16
CA ASP A 215 5.99 14.70 -9.40
C ASP A 215 5.15 14.56 -8.11
N LYS A 216 5.57 15.19 -7.02
CA LYS A 216 4.81 15.27 -5.75
C LYS A 216 4.50 13.90 -5.16
N TYR A 217 5.48 13.00 -5.21
CA TYR A 217 5.40 11.66 -4.64
C TYR A 217 4.19 10.88 -5.13
N ARG A 218 3.84 11.01 -6.41
CA ARG A 218 2.69 10.33 -7.02
C ARG A 218 2.71 8.83 -6.75
N LEU A 219 1.57 8.31 -6.31
CA LEU A 219 1.39 6.88 -6.05
C LEU A 219 1.09 6.14 -7.34
N HIS A 220 1.75 5.00 -7.53
CA HIS A 220 1.39 3.99 -8.51
C HIS A 220 1.37 2.61 -7.89
N TYR A 221 0.46 1.77 -8.33
CA TYR A 221 0.41 0.36 -8.00
C TYR A 221 -0.33 -0.41 -9.09
N GLY A 222 -0.11 -1.72 -9.16
CA GLY A 222 -0.78 -2.61 -10.10
C GLY A 222 -1.93 -3.40 -9.47
N MET A 223 -1.89 -4.72 -9.57
CA MET A 223 -3.01 -5.58 -9.18
C MET A 223 -3.15 -5.69 -7.67
N TYR A 224 -4.41 -5.59 -7.22
CA TYR A 224 -4.81 -5.85 -5.85
C TYR A 224 -4.97 -7.36 -5.58
N SER A 225 -4.58 -7.78 -4.38
CA SER A 225 -4.99 -9.04 -3.77
C SER A 225 -5.19 -8.87 -2.25
N GLY A 226 -5.92 -9.78 -1.62
CA GLY A 226 -6.13 -9.76 -0.16
C GLY A 226 -7.60 -9.75 0.25
N GLN A 227 -7.82 -9.64 1.55
CA GLN A 227 -9.12 -9.85 2.19
C GLN A 227 -9.77 -8.55 2.72
N ALA A 228 -9.07 -7.41 2.64
CA ALA A 228 -9.58 -6.12 3.14
C ALA A 228 -10.49 -5.39 2.14
N GLY A 229 -10.59 -5.88 0.92
CA GLY A 229 -11.18 -5.18 -0.21
C GLY A 229 -10.25 -4.07 -0.73
N ASP A 230 -10.40 -3.72 -2.00
CA ASP A 230 -9.54 -2.76 -2.68
C ASP A 230 -9.99 -1.31 -2.44
N ALA A 231 -9.65 -0.77 -1.26
CA ALA A 231 -9.96 0.62 -0.94
C ALA A 231 -9.08 1.61 -1.68
N LEU A 232 -7.82 1.26 -2.04
CA LEU A 232 -6.97 2.20 -2.78
C LEU A 232 -7.54 2.50 -4.17
N SER A 233 -8.18 1.53 -4.82
CA SER A 233 -8.81 1.78 -6.12
C SER A 233 -10.13 2.53 -6.02
N GLY A 234 -10.62 2.86 -4.81
CA GLY A 234 -11.91 3.51 -4.61
C GLY A 234 -13.10 2.54 -4.56
N GLY A 235 -12.87 1.25 -4.28
CA GLY A 235 -13.95 0.26 -4.17
C GLY A 235 -14.48 -0.27 -5.50
N ALA A 236 -15.71 -0.81 -5.48
CA ALA A 236 -16.26 -1.58 -6.59
C ALA A 236 -17.06 -0.74 -7.61
N ASN A 237 -17.48 0.47 -7.26
CA ASN A 237 -18.35 1.28 -8.10
C ASN A 237 -17.54 2.32 -8.91
N MET A 238 -17.91 2.55 -10.17
CA MET A 238 -17.16 3.41 -11.10
C MET A 238 -17.08 4.88 -10.65
N VAL A 239 -18.11 5.37 -9.94
CA VAL A 239 -18.18 6.76 -9.48
C VAL A 239 -17.20 7.00 -8.32
N GLU A 240 -17.16 6.08 -7.36
CA GLU A 240 -16.21 6.06 -6.24
C GLU A 240 -14.80 5.85 -6.75
N GLN A 241 -14.58 4.98 -7.73
CA GLN A 241 -13.25 4.82 -8.33
C GLN A 241 -12.74 6.13 -8.95
N TRP A 242 -13.59 6.85 -9.68
CA TRP A 242 -13.24 8.16 -10.23
C TRP A 242 -12.84 9.17 -9.14
N SER A 243 -13.60 9.24 -8.03
CA SER A 243 -13.44 10.28 -7.01
C SER A 243 -12.50 9.93 -5.87
N ALA A 244 -12.30 8.64 -5.58
CA ALA A 244 -11.65 8.16 -4.37
C ALA A 244 -10.50 7.18 -4.63
N SER A 245 -10.22 6.84 -5.90
CA SER A 245 -9.01 6.08 -6.25
C SER A 245 -7.75 6.89 -5.97
N HIS A 246 -6.76 6.23 -5.40
CA HIS A 246 -5.47 6.78 -5.02
C HIS A 246 -4.41 6.52 -6.09
N ASN A 247 -4.68 5.61 -7.04
CA ASN A 247 -3.72 5.31 -8.11
C ASN A 247 -3.53 6.52 -9.01
N GLY A 248 -2.28 6.92 -9.20
CA GLY A 248 -1.89 8.12 -9.93
C GLY A 248 -2.15 9.43 -9.19
N MET A 249 -2.58 9.42 -7.92
CA MET A 249 -2.76 10.65 -7.16
C MET A 249 -1.44 11.17 -6.61
N GLN A 250 -1.32 12.50 -6.57
CA GLN A 250 -0.19 13.18 -5.94
C GLN A 250 -0.40 13.23 -4.43
N PHE A 251 0.71 13.28 -3.68
CA PHE A 251 0.65 13.43 -2.25
C PHE A 251 0.22 14.86 -1.90
N SER A 252 -0.64 15.00 -0.88
CA SER A 252 -1.10 16.28 -0.38
C SER A 252 -0.96 16.33 1.13
N THR A 253 -0.71 17.52 1.65
CA THR A 253 -0.61 17.82 3.09
C THR A 253 -1.36 19.12 3.38
N ARG A 254 -1.59 19.45 4.66
CA ARG A 254 -2.39 20.63 5.02
C ARG A 254 -1.87 21.97 4.47
N ASP A 255 -0.60 22.04 4.11
CA ASP A 255 0.07 23.22 3.57
C ASP A 255 0.46 23.09 2.09
N GLN A 256 0.23 21.94 1.46
CA GLN A 256 0.43 21.74 0.02
C GLN A 256 -0.69 20.86 -0.56
N ASP A 257 -1.56 21.50 -1.35
CA ASP A 257 -2.72 20.87 -1.96
C ASP A 257 -2.44 20.44 -3.41
N HIS A 258 -2.48 19.13 -3.64
CA HIS A 258 -2.36 18.50 -4.95
C HIS A 258 -3.51 17.51 -5.19
N ASP A 259 -4.60 17.66 -4.45
CA ASP A 259 -5.76 16.79 -4.56
C ASP A 259 -6.71 17.27 -5.68
N ARG A 260 -7.81 16.54 -5.90
CA ARG A 260 -8.78 16.85 -6.98
C ARG A 260 -10.06 17.49 -6.44
N TYR A 261 -10.07 17.93 -5.18
CA TYR A 261 -11.22 18.51 -4.53
C TYR A 261 -11.27 20.03 -4.68
N LEU A 262 -11.87 20.51 -5.76
CA LEU A 262 -11.93 21.95 -6.11
C LEU A 262 -12.60 22.86 -5.06
N GLN A 263 -13.39 22.31 -4.12
CA GLN A 263 -14.14 23.10 -3.14
C GLN A 263 -13.41 23.27 -1.79
N GLY A 264 -12.25 22.66 -1.60
CA GLY A 264 -11.54 22.68 -0.33
C GLY A 264 -10.20 21.97 -0.43
N SER A 265 -9.74 21.41 0.69
CA SER A 265 -8.51 20.63 0.74
C SER A 265 -8.74 19.39 1.59
N CYS A 266 -8.55 18.23 0.99
CA CYS A 266 -8.78 16.94 1.65
C CYS A 266 -7.81 16.72 2.79
N ALA A 267 -6.55 17.16 2.67
CA ALA A 267 -5.58 17.04 3.75
C ALA A 267 -5.98 17.89 4.98
N VAL A 268 -6.60 19.07 4.77
CA VAL A 268 -7.11 19.92 5.86
C VAL A 268 -8.33 19.30 6.55
N GLU A 269 -9.25 18.73 5.78
CA GLU A 269 -10.46 18.08 6.32
C GLU A 269 -10.13 16.76 7.03
N ASN A 270 -9.24 15.98 6.44
CA ASN A 270 -8.91 14.61 6.86
C ASN A 270 -7.68 14.48 7.79
N ARG A 271 -7.03 15.60 8.10
CA ARG A 271 -6.02 15.71 9.17
C ARG A 271 -4.86 14.73 9.03
N GLY A 272 -4.32 14.64 7.82
CA GLY A 272 -3.18 13.80 7.50
C GLY A 272 -2.61 14.13 6.13
N GLY A 273 -1.38 13.70 5.88
CA GLY A 273 -0.79 13.67 4.54
C GLY A 273 -1.10 12.36 3.85
N TRP A 274 -1.59 12.41 2.60
CA TRP A 274 -1.98 11.22 1.85
C TRP A 274 -2.05 11.48 0.34
N TRP A 275 -2.19 10.40 -0.44
CA TRP A 275 -2.50 10.46 -1.87
C TRP A 275 -3.99 10.71 -2.11
N TYR A 276 -4.46 11.90 -1.72
CA TYR A 276 -5.86 12.27 -1.86
C TYR A 276 -6.26 12.52 -3.33
N ASN A 277 -7.49 12.11 -3.66
CA ASN A 277 -8.18 12.43 -4.91
C ASN A 277 -9.24 13.50 -4.63
N ARG A 278 -10.52 13.24 -4.85
CA ARG A 278 -11.62 13.98 -4.20
C ARG A 278 -11.84 13.38 -2.81
N CYS A 279 -10.74 13.47 -2.05
CA CYS A 279 -10.47 12.86 -0.76
C CYS A 279 -10.10 11.39 -0.85
N HIS A 280 -10.82 10.46 -0.23
CA HIS A 280 -10.31 9.10 -0.06
C HIS A 280 -11.40 8.06 0.09
N ALA A 281 -11.01 6.81 -0.20
CA ALA A 281 -11.69 5.60 0.26
C ALA A 281 -10.89 4.85 1.36
N ALA A 282 -9.65 5.29 1.61
CA ALA A 282 -8.80 4.83 2.69
C ALA A 282 -7.93 5.98 3.18
N ASN A 283 -7.78 6.11 4.49
CA ASN A 283 -6.91 7.12 5.08
C ASN A 283 -6.18 6.52 6.27
N LEU A 284 -4.99 5.94 6.04
CA LEU A 284 -4.21 5.31 7.11
C LEU A 284 -3.46 6.34 7.97
N ASN A 285 -3.36 7.57 7.48
CA ASN A 285 -2.65 8.67 8.14
C ASN A 285 -3.60 9.63 8.89
N GLY A 286 -4.90 9.34 8.92
CA GLY A 286 -5.89 10.16 9.61
C GLY A 286 -5.71 10.18 11.13
N ARG A 287 -6.68 10.85 11.77
CA ARG A 287 -6.74 10.99 13.22
C ARG A 287 -7.03 9.64 13.87
N PHE A 288 -6.27 9.33 14.91
CA PHE A 288 -6.42 8.08 15.64
C PHE A 288 -7.58 8.15 16.64
N TYR A 289 -8.75 7.63 16.27
CA TYR A 289 -9.90 7.53 17.18
C TYR A 289 -9.88 6.19 17.93
N ARG A 290 -9.84 6.26 19.28
CA ARG A 290 -9.87 5.06 20.13
C ARG A 290 -11.27 4.47 20.18
N GLY A 291 -11.36 3.14 20.13
CA GLY A 291 -12.62 2.39 20.27
C GLY A 291 -13.32 2.06 18.94
N GLY A 292 -12.82 2.54 17.81
CA GLY A 292 -13.33 2.18 16.48
C GLY A 292 -14.29 3.22 15.95
N GLU A 293 -15.56 3.11 16.32
CA GLU A 293 -16.62 4.02 15.88
C GLU A 293 -16.34 5.44 16.38
N TYR A 294 -16.51 6.43 15.50
CA TYR A 294 -16.30 7.82 15.86
C TYR A 294 -17.32 8.74 15.19
N LYS A 295 -17.51 9.92 15.79
CA LYS A 295 -18.32 11.00 15.26
C LYS A 295 -17.45 12.24 15.09
N SER A 296 -17.48 12.81 13.91
CA SER A 296 -16.67 13.96 13.52
C SER A 296 -17.38 14.70 12.39
N LYS A 297 -16.96 15.93 12.09
CA LYS A 297 -17.48 16.69 10.95
C LYS A 297 -17.16 16.00 9.62
N TYR A 298 -16.00 15.33 9.57
CA TYR A 298 -15.47 14.62 8.41
C TYR A 298 -15.05 13.20 8.82
N ASP A 299 -14.96 12.31 7.85
CA ASP A 299 -14.49 10.92 7.98
C ASP A 299 -12.95 10.83 8.06
N ASN A 300 -12.38 11.59 8.98
CA ASN A 300 -10.96 11.85 9.13
C ASN A 300 -10.21 10.84 10.01
N GLY A 301 -10.77 9.65 10.24
CA GLY A 301 -10.16 8.60 11.05
C GLY A 301 -9.04 7.83 10.34
N VAL A 302 -8.46 6.84 11.03
CA VAL A 302 -7.59 5.82 10.40
C VAL A 302 -8.48 4.77 9.74
N VAL A 303 -8.83 4.92 8.46
CA VAL A 303 -9.94 4.14 7.85
C VAL A 303 -9.52 3.30 6.65
N TRP A 304 -10.26 2.20 6.46
CA TRP A 304 -10.22 1.37 5.25
C TRP A 304 -11.65 1.06 4.82
N GLY A 305 -12.17 1.81 3.84
CA GLY A 305 -13.59 1.90 3.52
C GLY A 305 -14.21 0.54 3.16
N THR A 306 -13.51 -0.28 2.38
CA THR A 306 -14.00 -1.58 1.91
C THR A 306 -14.04 -2.66 3.00
N TRP A 307 -13.51 -2.40 4.21
CA TRP A 307 -13.53 -3.37 5.31
C TRP A 307 -14.42 -2.95 6.47
N ARG A 308 -14.24 -1.74 7.02
CA ARG A 308 -14.99 -1.26 8.19
C ARG A 308 -15.81 0.00 7.93
N GLY A 309 -15.80 0.49 6.69
CA GLY A 309 -16.40 1.77 6.33
C GLY A 309 -15.56 2.97 6.79
N LEU A 310 -16.05 4.17 6.48
CA LEU A 310 -15.34 5.42 6.70
C LEU A 310 -15.56 6.00 8.11
N TRP A 311 -16.51 5.47 8.88
CA TRP A 311 -16.82 5.92 10.25
C TRP A 311 -16.29 4.99 11.36
N TYR A 312 -15.31 4.14 11.00
CA TYR A 312 -14.62 3.24 11.93
C TYR A 312 -13.10 3.39 11.81
N SER A 313 -12.47 3.96 12.84
CA SER A 313 -11.02 4.11 12.92
C SER A 313 -10.37 2.81 13.38
N LEU A 314 -9.43 2.29 12.61
CA LEU A 314 -8.69 1.07 12.90
C LEU A 314 -7.78 1.23 14.12
N ARG A 315 -7.51 0.10 14.78
CA ARG A 315 -6.65 0.03 15.96
C ARG A 315 -5.18 -0.09 15.59
N HIS A 316 -4.88 -0.86 14.54
CA HIS A 316 -3.53 -1.08 14.06
C HIS A 316 -3.50 -1.03 12.54
N THR A 317 -2.51 -0.34 11.99
CA THR A 317 -2.20 -0.36 10.56
C THR A 317 -0.69 -0.42 10.38
N ALA A 318 -0.24 -1.18 9.39
CA ALA A 318 1.16 -1.14 8.97
C ALA A 318 1.21 -1.23 7.44
N MET A 319 1.98 -0.36 6.81
CA MET A 319 2.35 -0.47 5.39
C MET A 319 3.79 -0.95 5.31
N LYS A 320 4.04 -2.02 4.57
CA LYS A 320 5.37 -2.59 4.40
C LYS A 320 5.60 -3.04 2.96
N VAL A 321 6.84 -2.93 2.52
CA VAL A 321 7.25 -3.17 1.14
C VAL A 321 8.38 -4.19 1.08
N ARG A 322 8.41 -4.97 0.00
CA ARG A 322 9.41 -5.99 -0.27
C ARG A 322 9.60 -6.13 -1.78
N PRO A 323 10.82 -6.35 -2.29
CA PRO A 323 11.03 -6.60 -3.72
C PRO A 323 10.18 -7.78 -4.21
N SER A 324 9.52 -7.64 -5.36
CA SER A 324 8.65 -8.68 -5.93
C SER A 324 9.44 -9.94 -6.35
N SER A 325 10.72 -9.78 -6.69
CA SER A 325 11.61 -10.89 -7.02
C SER A 325 12.12 -11.65 -5.80
N TYR A 326 11.83 -11.16 -4.58
CA TYR A 326 12.20 -11.85 -3.36
C TYR A 326 11.44 -13.17 -3.25
N MET A 327 12.13 -14.25 -3.58
CA MET A 327 11.66 -15.62 -3.39
C MET A 327 11.79 -15.94 -1.91
N ASP A 328 10.69 -16.34 -1.26
CA ASP A 328 10.78 -16.98 0.05
C ASP A 328 11.58 -18.29 -0.16
N ASN A 329 12.89 -18.27 0.08
CA ASN A 329 13.80 -19.42 -0.02
C ASN A 329 13.57 -20.44 1.11
N VAL A 330 12.31 -20.71 1.46
CA VAL A 330 11.88 -21.80 2.34
C VAL A 330 11.28 -22.89 1.44
N GLY A 331 12.13 -23.48 0.59
CA GLY A 331 11.67 -24.49 -0.37
C GLY A 331 12.74 -25.15 -1.26
N SER A 332 14.03 -24.93 -1.03
CA SER A 332 15.09 -25.65 -1.75
C SER A 332 16.19 -26.09 -0.78
N GLY A 333 15.78 -26.79 0.27
CA GLY A 333 16.65 -27.66 1.06
C GLY A 333 16.69 -29.06 0.45
N GLY A 334 17.29 -29.18 -0.74
CA GLY A 334 17.79 -30.48 -1.21
C GLY A 334 19.01 -30.84 -0.39
N GLY A 335 18.80 -31.38 0.80
CA GLY A 335 19.87 -32.02 1.57
C GLY A 335 20.34 -33.30 0.87
N PRO A 336 21.63 -33.65 0.90
CA PRO A 336 22.13 -34.88 0.30
C PRO A 336 21.47 -36.09 0.95
N ILE A 337 21.11 -37.06 0.11
CA ILE A 337 20.76 -38.41 0.55
C ILE A 337 22.08 -39.16 0.77
N GLU A 338 22.43 -39.40 2.04
CA GLU A 338 23.21 -40.56 2.47
C GLU A 338 22.54 -41.20 3.68
#